data_AF-A0A7W0KAI9-F1
#
_entry.id   AF-A0A7W0KAI9-F1
#
_cell.length_a   1.000
_cell.length_b   1.000
_cell.length_c   1.000
_cell.angle_alpha   90.00
_cell.angle_beta   90.00
_cell.angle_gamma   90.00
#
_symmetry.space_group_name_H-M   'P 1'
#
loop_
_entity.id
_entity.type
_entity.pdbx_description
1 polymer ?
#
loop_
_entity_poly.entity_id
_entity_poly.type
_entity_poly.pdbx_seq_one_letter_code
_entity_poly.pdbx_strand_id
1 'polypeptide(L)'
;MAVAPVSADFFDVVHGAVPLIGRWFTAADEGNVTELAPVVSARFWHRFSGGNPSFVGRRLMWPGGARALVVVGIAPANLNYPNGTDLWVPIDGYFNAPAGIADLDVHSRRLANFHFLGRLVPGATIAQART
;
A
#
# COMPACT_ATOMS: atom_id res chain seq x y z
N MET A 1 13.76 0.40 -1.83
CA MET A 1 12.45 0.08 -1.23
C MET A 1 11.39 0.64 -2.17
N ALA A 2 10.57 -0.20 -2.77
CA ALA A 2 9.51 0.23 -3.68
C ALA A 2 8.18 0.36 -2.92
N VAL A 3 7.56 1.53 -2.97
CA VAL A 3 6.30 1.80 -2.26
C VAL A 3 5.19 2.08 -3.27
N ALA A 4 4.03 1.45 -3.05
CA ALA A 4 2.82 1.67 -3.83
C ALA A 4 1.74 2.30 -2.94
N PRO A 5 1.38 3.57 -3.16
CA PRO A 5 0.19 4.18 -2.58
C PRO A 5 -1.04 3.56 -3.24
N VAL A 6 -1.93 2.98 -2.43
CA VAL A 6 -3.18 2.37 -2.92
C VAL A 6 -4.33 2.71 -1.97
N SER A 7 -5.55 2.72 -2.51
CA SER A 7 -6.77 2.84 -1.72
C SER A 7 -7.01 1.58 -0.88
N ALA A 8 -7.79 1.68 0.18
CA ALA A 8 -8.10 0.56 1.07
C ALA A 8 -8.82 -0.60 0.34
N ASP A 9 -9.70 -0.27 -0.63
CA ASP A 9 -10.44 -1.22 -1.46
C ASP A 9 -9.58 -1.96 -2.49
N PHE A 10 -8.31 -1.55 -2.66
CA PHE A 10 -7.36 -2.20 -3.56
C PHE A 10 -7.28 -3.71 -3.32
N PHE A 11 -7.19 -4.14 -2.05
CA PHE A 11 -7.02 -5.55 -1.67
C PHE A 11 -8.25 -6.40 -2.00
N ASP A 12 -9.44 -5.79 -2.06
CA ASP A 12 -10.68 -6.46 -2.48
C ASP A 12 -10.63 -6.78 -3.98
N VAL A 13 -9.96 -5.94 -4.77
CA VAL A 13 -9.83 -6.10 -6.22
C VAL A 13 -8.70 -7.06 -6.57
N VAL A 14 -7.52 -6.91 -5.95
CA VAL A 14 -6.30 -7.63 -6.37
C VAL A 14 -6.15 -9.03 -5.77
N HIS A 15 -7.19 -9.61 -5.18
CA HIS A 15 -7.49 -11.05 -5.16
C HIS A 15 -8.29 -11.52 -3.93
N GLY A 16 -8.86 -10.63 -3.11
CA GLY A 16 -9.70 -11.05 -1.97
C GLY A 16 -8.99 -11.99 -0.99
N ALA A 17 -7.66 -12.00 -1.02
CA ALA A 17 -6.84 -12.85 -0.17
C ALA A 17 -6.79 -12.26 1.23
N VAL A 18 -6.69 -13.11 2.24
CA VAL A 18 -6.46 -12.71 3.63
C VAL A 18 -4.94 -12.48 3.79
N PRO A 19 -4.50 -11.47 4.57
CA PRO A 19 -3.07 -11.31 4.84
C PRO A 19 -2.53 -12.55 5.57
N LEU A 20 -1.25 -12.88 5.34
CA LEU A 20 -0.60 -14.00 6.03
C LEU A 20 -0.58 -13.80 7.54
N ILE A 21 -0.32 -12.55 7.96
CA ILE A 21 -0.26 -12.12 9.35
C ILE A 21 -0.83 -10.70 9.43
N GLY A 22 -1.60 -10.41 10.48
CA GLY A 22 -2.16 -9.07 10.72
C GLY A 22 -3.43 -8.81 9.92
N ARG A 23 -3.56 -7.60 9.37
CA ARG A 23 -4.75 -7.12 8.65
C ARG A 23 -4.39 -6.31 7.42
N TRP A 24 -5.33 -6.19 6.48
CA TRP A 24 -5.32 -5.10 5.50
C TRP A 24 -5.56 -3.77 6.22
N PHE A 25 -5.04 -2.68 5.67
CA PHE A 25 -5.48 -1.37 6.09
C PHE A 25 -6.87 -1.09 5.52
N THR A 26 -7.62 -0.25 6.22
CA THR A 26 -9.02 0.09 5.93
C THR A 26 -9.13 1.59 5.68
N ALA A 27 -10.32 2.06 5.29
CA ALA A 27 -10.59 3.49 5.15
C ALA A 27 -10.29 4.31 6.43
N ALA A 28 -10.37 3.70 7.61
CA ALA A 28 -10.01 4.36 8.87
C ALA A 28 -8.51 4.68 8.97
N ASP A 29 -7.65 3.95 8.25
CA ASP A 29 -6.20 4.17 8.23
C ASP A 29 -5.77 5.20 7.17
N GLU A 30 -6.62 5.50 6.18
CA GLU A 30 -6.32 6.43 5.08
C GLU A 30 -6.16 7.87 5.55
N GLY A 31 -6.87 8.28 6.60
CA GLY A 31 -6.82 9.65 7.13
C GLY A 31 -5.57 9.98 7.96
N ASN A 32 -4.73 9.00 8.31
CA ASN A 32 -3.56 9.26 9.15
C ASN A 32 -2.33 9.67 8.32
N VAL A 33 -1.90 10.92 8.48
CA VAL A 33 -0.81 11.51 7.68
C VAL A 33 0.57 11.39 8.34
N THR A 34 0.63 11.18 9.65
CA THR A 34 1.88 11.14 10.44
C THR A 34 2.36 9.72 10.71
N GLU A 35 1.43 8.76 10.79
CA GLU A 35 1.71 7.34 10.99
C GLU A 35 0.93 6.51 9.96
N LEU A 36 1.63 6.08 8.91
CA LEU A 36 1.00 5.21 7.92
C LEU A 36 0.98 3.77 8.42
N ALA A 37 -0.08 3.06 8.02
CA ALA A 37 -0.30 1.65 8.31
C ALA A 37 0.05 0.77 7.09
N PRO A 38 1.34 0.52 6.75
CA PRO A 38 1.66 -0.27 5.59
C PRO A 38 1.33 -1.75 5.77
N VAL A 39 1.02 -2.37 4.65
CA VAL A 39 1.13 -3.82 4.48
C VAL A 39 2.40 -4.12 3.69
N VAL A 40 3.18 -5.08 4.16
CA VAL A 40 4.48 -5.43 3.57
C VAL A 40 4.40 -6.70 2.74
N SER A 41 5.16 -6.77 1.64
CA SER A 41 5.22 -8.01 0.86
C SER A 41 6.00 -9.11 1.58
N ALA A 42 5.63 -10.37 1.36
CA ALA A 42 6.35 -11.52 1.92
C ALA A 42 7.86 -11.46 1.60
N ARG A 43 8.24 -11.02 0.40
CA ARG A 43 9.65 -10.84 -0.01
C ARG A 43 10.37 -9.79 0.85
N PHE A 44 9.74 -8.65 1.10
CA PHE A 44 10.32 -7.61 1.96
C PHE A 44 10.44 -8.11 3.40
N TRP A 45 9.37 -8.69 3.94
CA TRP A 45 9.34 -9.25 5.28
C TRP A 45 10.43 -10.30 5.50
N HIS A 46 10.60 -11.27 4.60
CA HIS A 46 11.67 -12.26 4.68
C HIS A 46 13.05 -11.62 4.63
N ARG A 47 13.28 -10.67 3.71
CA ARG A 47 14.58 -9.99 3.57
C ARG A 47 14.99 -9.22 4.82
N PHE A 48 14.05 -8.55 5.49
CA PHE A 48 14.35 -7.63 6.60
C PHE A 48 14.17 -8.22 8.00
N SER A 49 13.53 -9.38 8.11
CA SER A 49 13.23 -9.99 9.41
C SER A 49 13.50 -11.49 9.47
N GLY A 50 13.91 -12.12 8.36
CA GLY A 50 14.03 -13.58 8.27
C GLY A 50 12.69 -14.31 8.31
N GLY A 51 11.56 -13.60 8.15
CA GLY A 51 10.23 -14.18 8.31
C GLY A 51 9.74 -14.15 9.77
N ASN A 52 10.16 -13.18 10.58
CA ASN A 52 9.74 -13.08 11.97
C ASN A 52 8.30 -12.51 12.07
N PRO A 53 7.32 -13.24 12.66
CA PRO A 53 5.96 -12.76 12.82
C PRO A 53 5.82 -11.44 13.59
N SER A 54 6.74 -11.15 14.52
CA SER A 54 6.80 -9.89 15.28
C SER A 54 7.14 -8.67 14.42
N PHE A 55 7.25 -8.83 13.09
CA PHE A 55 7.37 -7.72 12.17
C PHE A 55 6.07 -6.91 12.05
N VAL A 56 4.91 -7.54 12.26
CA VAL A 56 3.64 -6.80 12.43
C VAL A 56 3.66 -6.07 13.77
N GLY A 57 3.23 -4.81 13.78
CA GLY A 57 3.34 -3.88 14.90
C GLY A 57 4.68 -3.16 14.99
N ARG A 58 5.67 -3.55 14.17
CA ARG A 58 6.99 -2.89 14.16
C ARG A 58 6.87 -1.50 13.53
N ARG A 59 7.47 -0.51 14.21
CA ARG A 59 7.66 0.84 13.68
C ARG A 59 8.90 0.85 12.78
N LEU A 60 8.71 1.20 11.51
CA LEU A 60 9.75 1.50 10.54
C LEU A 60 9.79 3.02 10.32
N MET A 61 10.96 3.54 9.97
CA MET A 61 11.10 4.94 9.58
C MET A 61 11.04 5.04 8.06
N TRP A 62 10.23 5.98 7.57
CA TRP A 62 10.26 6.38 6.18
C TRP A 62 11.67 6.91 5.83
N PRO A 63 12.20 6.64 4.63
CA PRO A 63 13.44 7.26 4.18
C PRO A 63 13.39 8.79 4.37
N GLY A 64 14.44 9.41 4.90
CA GLY A 64 14.41 10.84 5.26
C GLY A 64 13.85 11.14 6.66
N GLY A 65 13.32 10.14 7.38
CA GLY A 65 13.05 10.20 8.82
C GLY A 65 11.82 11.01 9.25
N ALA A 66 11.13 11.67 8.34
CA ALA A 66 10.03 12.58 8.68
C ALA A 66 8.69 11.88 8.96
N ARG A 67 8.57 10.59 8.63
CA ARG A 67 7.33 9.81 8.79
C ARG A 67 7.59 8.44 9.39
N ALA A 68 6.68 8.00 10.25
CA ALA A 68 6.69 6.64 10.77
C ALA A 68 5.72 5.73 10.00
N LEU A 69 6.09 4.46 9.95
CA LEU A 69 5.33 3.38 9.36
C LEU A 69 5.09 2.32 10.43
N VAL A 70 3.85 2.00 10.77
CA VAL A 70 3.53 0.90 11.68
C VAL A 70 2.97 -0.25 10.86
N VAL A 71 3.76 -1.32 10.72
CA VAL A 71 3.37 -2.46 9.88
C VAL A 71 2.09 -3.10 10.43
N VAL A 72 1.00 -3.13 9.66
CA VAL A 72 -0.28 -3.71 10.10
C VAL A 72 -0.54 -5.10 9.53
N GLY A 73 0.17 -5.49 8.48
CA GLY A 73 0.00 -6.80 7.89
C GLY A 73 1.11 -7.22 6.94
N ILE A 74 1.07 -8.50 6.58
CA ILE A 74 1.98 -9.13 5.62
C ILE A 74 1.15 -9.74 4.50
N ALA A 75 1.40 -9.30 3.27
CA ALA A 75 0.72 -9.81 2.09
C ALA A 75 1.18 -11.24 1.75
N PRO A 76 0.30 -12.07 1.18
CA PRO A 76 0.66 -13.39 0.69
C PRO A 76 1.66 -13.29 -0.47
N ALA A 77 2.49 -14.31 -0.64
CA ALA A 77 3.59 -14.29 -1.61
C ALA A 77 3.12 -14.19 -3.07
N ASN A 78 1.88 -14.59 -3.36
CA ASN A 78 1.25 -14.46 -4.67
C ASN A 78 0.74 -13.04 -4.97
N LEU A 79 0.58 -12.18 -3.96
CA LEU A 79 0.25 -10.78 -4.18
C LEU A 79 1.52 -10.00 -4.57
N ASN A 80 1.67 -9.79 -5.87
CA ASN A 80 2.80 -9.07 -6.46
C ASN A 80 2.32 -8.07 -7.52
N TYR A 81 1.28 -7.31 -7.18
CA TYR A 81 0.79 -6.20 -7.99
C TYR A 81 0.72 -4.93 -7.13
N PRO A 82 1.20 -3.77 -7.61
CA PRO A 82 2.12 -3.63 -8.74
C PRO A 82 3.40 -4.47 -8.54
N ASN A 83 3.99 -4.94 -9.64
CA ASN A 83 5.13 -5.85 -9.55
C ASN A 83 6.31 -5.20 -8.82
N GLY A 84 6.92 -5.94 -7.90
CA GLY A 84 8.09 -5.48 -7.14
C GLY A 84 7.76 -4.61 -5.93
N THR A 85 6.47 -4.40 -5.61
CA THR A 85 6.06 -3.64 -4.42
C THR A 85 6.66 -4.27 -3.15
N ASP A 86 7.37 -3.45 -2.37
CA ASP A 86 7.85 -3.84 -1.04
C ASP A 86 6.79 -3.50 0.03
N LEU A 87 6.13 -2.34 -0.10
CA LEU A 87 5.10 -1.84 0.83
C LEU A 87 3.91 -1.26 0.05
N TRP A 88 2.70 -1.65 0.44
CA TRP A 88 1.48 -0.92 0.11
C TRP A 88 1.14 0.02 1.26
N VAL A 89 0.84 1.29 0.95
CA VAL A 89 0.51 2.32 1.95
C VAL A 89 -0.83 2.98 1.61
N PRO A 90 -1.58 3.47 2.62
CA PRO A 90 -2.79 4.24 2.39
C PRO A 90 -2.51 5.47 1.53
N ILE A 91 -3.22 5.59 0.40
CA ILE A 91 -2.95 6.61 -0.62
C ILE A 91 -3.18 8.05 -0.12
N ASP A 92 -4.24 8.29 0.65
CA ASP A 92 -4.57 9.61 1.18
C ASP A 92 -3.52 10.09 2.17
N GLY A 93 -3.22 9.28 3.19
CA GLY A 93 -2.18 9.59 4.16
C GLY A 93 -0.82 9.79 3.50
N TYR A 94 -0.54 9.05 2.42
CA TYR A 94 0.69 9.17 1.65
C TYR A 94 0.84 10.53 0.97
N PHE A 95 -0.18 11.00 0.25
CA PHE A 95 -0.15 12.25 -0.51
C PHE A 95 -0.47 13.51 0.31
N ASN A 96 -1.25 13.39 1.38
CA ASN A 96 -1.69 14.51 2.22
C ASN A 96 -0.75 14.77 3.42
N ALA A 97 0.52 14.35 3.35
CA ALA A 97 1.47 14.67 4.42
C ALA A 97 1.65 16.18 4.57
N PRO A 98 1.80 16.68 5.80
CA PRO A 98 2.23 18.04 6.04
C PRO A 98 3.55 18.38 5.32
N ALA A 99 3.73 19.65 4.97
CA ALA A 99 4.99 20.16 4.45
C ALA A 99 6.15 19.85 5.43
N GLY A 100 7.27 19.32 4.92
CA GLY A 100 8.38 18.84 5.72
C GLY A 100 8.29 17.35 6.12
N ILE A 101 7.15 16.69 5.87
CA ILE A 101 6.97 15.23 5.99
C ILE A 101 6.85 14.58 4.61
N ALA A 102 6.25 15.28 3.65
CA ALA A 102 6.18 14.83 2.26
C ALA A 102 7.52 15.09 1.53
N ASP A 103 8.16 14.02 1.05
CA ASP A 103 9.21 14.09 -0.01
C ASP A 103 8.60 14.30 -1.41
N LEU A 104 7.27 14.42 -1.48
CA LEU A 104 6.54 14.62 -2.72
C LEU A 104 6.48 16.12 -2.98
N ASP A 105 7.07 16.58 -4.08
CA ASP A 105 6.74 17.86 -4.67
C ASP A 105 5.30 17.80 -5.18
N VAL A 106 4.35 18.02 -4.26
CA VAL A 106 2.89 18.04 -4.50
C VAL A 106 2.46 19.19 -5.43
N HIS A 107 3.38 20.10 -5.76
CA HIS A 107 3.19 21.15 -6.76
C HIS A 107 3.75 20.77 -8.13
N SER A 108 4.45 19.64 -8.27
CA SER A 108 4.86 19.14 -9.57
C SER A 108 3.67 18.54 -10.32
N ARG A 109 3.47 18.96 -11.57
CA ARG A 109 2.54 18.35 -12.55
C ARG A 109 2.87 16.86 -12.86
N ARG A 110 3.77 16.22 -12.12
CA ARG A 110 4.20 14.83 -12.27
C ARG A 110 3.34 13.83 -11.47
N LEU A 111 2.37 14.29 -10.68
CA LEU A 111 1.40 13.43 -9.97
C LEU A 111 0.31 12.81 -10.87
N ALA A 112 0.52 12.74 -12.18
CA ALA A 112 -0.53 12.42 -13.15
C ALA A 112 -0.70 10.92 -13.50
N ASN A 113 -0.07 9.99 -12.77
CA ASN A 113 -0.10 8.55 -13.11
C ASN A 113 -0.82 7.73 -12.05
N PHE A 114 -2.14 7.91 -11.95
CA PHE A 114 -2.99 6.98 -11.21
C PHE A 114 -3.34 5.78 -12.08
N HIS A 115 -3.19 4.59 -11.53
CA HIS A 115 -3.71 3.37 -12.16
C HIS A 115 -5.00 2.97 -11.44
N PHE A 116 -6.07 2.87 -12.22
CA PHE A 116 -7.35 2.38 -11.72
C PHE A 116 -7.44 0.88 -11.93
N LEU A 117 -7.92 0.19 -10.92
CA LEU A 117 -8.25 -1.22 -10.99
C LEU A 117 -9.75 -1.40 -10.79
N GLY A 118 -10.34 -2.29 -11.58
CA GLY A 118 -11.76 -2.61 -11.48
C GLY A 118 -12.00 -4.08 -11.72
N ARG A 119 -13.01 -4.62 -11.03
CA ARG A 119 -13.50 -5.98 -11.25
C ARG A 119 -14.73 -5.94 -12.15
N LEU A 120 -14.68 -6.65 -13.27
CA LEU A 120 -15.85 -6.83 -14.13
C LEU A 120 -16.86 -7.78 -13.47
N VAL A 121 -18.16 -7.50 -13.65
CA VAL A 121 -19.21 -8.45 -13.26
C VAL A 121 -19.11 -9.74 -14.10
N PRO A 122 -19.57 -10.90 -13.59
CA PRO A 122 -19.53 -12.15 -14.34
C PRO A 122 -20.19 -12.01 -15.72
N GLY A 123 -19.49 -12.41 -16.77
CA GLY A 123 -19.96 -12.33 -18.16
C GLY A 123 -19.76 -10.97 -18.86
N ALA A 124 -19.32 -9.92 -18.15
CA ALA A 124 -18.96 -8.66 -18.79
C ALA A 124 -17.57 -8.75 -19.47
N THR A 125 -17.41 -7.98 -20.55
CA THR A 125 -16.19 -7.92 -21.36
C THR A 125 -15.47 -6.59 -21.13
N ILE A 126 -14.15 -6.56 -21.37
CA ILE A 126 -13.36 -5.32 -21.32
C ILE A 126 -13.89 -4.29 -22.33
N ALA A 127 -14.41 -4.72 -23.48
CA ALA A 127 -14.99 -3.82 -24.48
C ALA A 127 -16.18 -3.02 -23.94
N GLN A 128 -17.05 -3.66 -23.12
CA GLN A 128 -18.18 -2.99 -22.47
C GLN A 128 -17.76 -1.98 -21.41
N ALA A 129 -16.54 -2.07 -20.87
CA ALA A 129 -16.01 -1.16 -19.87
C ALA A 129 -15.25 0.05 -20.45
N ARG A 130 -15.22 0.20 -21.79
CA ARG A 130 -14.51 1.27 -22.49
C ARG A 130 -15.42 2.40 -23.00
N THR A 131 -16.72 2.30 -22.75
CA THR A 131 -17.76 3.27 -23.13
C THR A 131 -18.27 4.00 -21.91
#